data_AF-A0A3C1YY76-F1
#
_entry.id   AF-A0A3C1YY76-F1
#
_cell.length_a   1.000
_cell.length_b   1.000
_cell.length_c   1.000
_cell.angle_alpha   90.00
_cell.angle_beta   90.00
_cell.angle_gamma   90.00
#
_symmetry.space_group_name_H-M   'P 1'
#
loop_
_entity.id
_entity.type
_entity.pdbx_description
1 polymer ?
#
loop_
_entity_poly.entity_id
_entity_poly.type
_entity_poly.pdbx_seq_one_letter_code
_entity_poly.pdbx_strand_id
1 'polypeptide(L)'
;MFRKTQHIHLVGIGGSGMSGIAEVLLTLGYKVSGSDLSQSETTRRLEELGGRIAIGHHEANIGEAQVVVISSAVAATNPEVVAAKARQIPVIPRAEMLAELMRLKFGVAIAGAHGKTTTTSMVANVLAQGGLDPTMVIGGKVNAL
;
A
#
# COMPACT_ATOMS: atom_id res chain seq x y z
N MET A 1 -3.60 -16.24 4.38
CA MET A 1 -2.36 -15.70 4.98
C MET A 1 -1.34 -15.51 3.87
N PHE A 2 -0.97 -14.26 3.57
CA PHE A 2 0.02 -13.97 2.54
C PHE A 2 1.41 -14.47 2.99
N ARG A 3 2.15 -15.11 2.08
CA ARG A 3 3.54 -15.53 2.35
C ARG A 3 4.45 -14.34 2.08
N LYS A 4 5.47 -14.10 2.92
CA LYS A 4 6.43 -13.00 2.79
C LYS A 4 7.11 -12.87 1.41
N THR A 5 7.11 -13.95 0.62
CA THR A 5 7.68 -13.98 -0.74
C THR A 5 6.69 -13.56 -1.83
N GLN A 6 5.50 -13.06 -1.48
CA GLN A 6 4.48 -12.77 -2.48
C GLN A 6 4.71 -11.44 -3.19
N HIS A 7 4.51 -11.44 -4.51
CA HIS A 7 4.53 -10.25 -5.34
C HIS A 7 3.15 -9.60 -5.34
N ILE A 8 3.08 -8.39 -4.79
CA ILE A 8 1.86 -7.59 -4.70
C ILE A 8 1.94 -6.43 -5.70
N HIS A 9 0.89 -6.26 -6.50
CA HIS A 9 0.76 -5.14 -7.43
C HIS A 9 -0.34 -4.18 -6.98
N LEU A 10 -0.02 -2.89 -6.84
CA LEU A 10 -0.99 -1.87 -6.44
C LEU A 10 -1.35 -0.98 -7.63
N VAL A 11 -2.64 -0.88 -7.95
CA VAL A 11 -3.15 0.01 -9.01
C VAL A 11 -3.53 1.37 -8.41
N GLY A 12 -2.92 2.44 -8.91
CA GLY A 12 -3.01 3.78 -8.32
C GLY A 12 -2.17 3.90 -7.04
N ILE A 13 -0.92 3.42 -7.11
CA ILE A 13 -0.03 3.25 -5.96
C ILE A 13 0.39 4.57 -5.30
N GLY A 14 0.40 5.68 -6.04
CA GLY A 14 0.71 7.02 -5.54
C GLY A 14 -0.44 7.68 -4.76
N GLY A 15 -1.64 7.08 -4.76
CA GLY A 15 -2.80 7.59 -4.03
C GLY A 15 -2.61 7.56 -2.51
N SER A 16 -3.24 8.51 -1.81
CA SER A 16 -3.07 8.77 -0.36
C SER A 16 -3.26 7.56 0.57
N GLY A 17 -4.11 6.60 0.20
CA GLY A 17 -4.28 5.37 0.98
C GLY A 17 -3.42 4.19 0.51
N MET A 18 -2.91 4.24 -0.71
CA MET A 18 -2.22 3.13 -1.37
C MET A 18 -0.72 3.18 -1.12
N SER A 19 -0.13 4.38 -1.18
CA SER A 19 1.30 4.60 -0.99
C SER A 19 1.78 4.09 0.36
N GLY A 20 1.02 4.36 1.42
CA GLY A 20 1.38 3.91 2.75
C GLY A 20 1.33 2.39 2.92
N ILE A 21 0.40 1.72 2.26
CA ILE A 21 0.33 0.25 2.24
C ILE A 21 1.53 -0.31 1.47
N ALA A 22 1.87 0.27 0.32
CA ALA A 22 3.02 -0.13 -0.47
C ALA A 22 4.34 0.01 0.31
N GLU A 23 4.54 1.12 1.01
CA GLU A 23 5.73 1.38 1.82
C GLU A 23 5.85 0.36 2.96
N VAL A 24 4.77 0.08 3.70
CA VAL A 24 4.77 -0.95 4.75
C VAL A 24 5.12 -2.32 4.18
N LEU A 25 4.56 -2.68 3.02
CA LEU A 25 4.86 -3.95 2.36
C LEU A 25 6.34 -4.06 1.96
N LEU A 26 6.92 -2.99 1.40
CA LEU A 26 8.34 -2.92 1.06
C LEU A 26 9.22 -3.10 2.30
N THR A 27 8.94 -2.38 3.38
CA THR A 27 9.69 -2.49 4.66
C THR A 27 9.56 -3.88 5.30
N LEU A 28 8.43 -4.56 5.09
CA LEU A 28 8.24 -5.95 5.53
C LEU A 28 8.93 -6.99 4.64
N GLY A 29 9.55 -6.56 3.54
CA GLY A 29 10.33 -7.40 2.61
C GLY A 29 9.50 -8.07 1.51
N TYR A 30 8.28 -7.60 1.25
CA TYR A 30 7.49 -8.09 0.11
C TYR A 30 8.02 -7.53 -1.21
N LYS A 31 7.83 -8.28 -2.30
CA LYS A 31 8.04 -7.76 -3.65
C LYS A 31 6.84 -6.89 -4.02
N VAL A 32 7.06 -5.57 -4.13
CA VAL A 32 5.99 -4.62 -4.45
C VAL A 32 6.21 -4.04 -5.83
N SER A 33 5.13 -3.97 -6.59
CA SER A 33 5.05 -3.17 -7.81
C SER A 33 3.77 -2.34 -7.78
N GLY A 34 3.69 -1.34 -8.64
CA GLY A 34 2.43 -0.65 -8.85
C GLY A 34 2.42 0.20 -10.09
N SER A 35 1.24 0.70 -10.40
CA SER A 35 1.00 1.62 -11.51
C SER A 35 0.37 2.91 -10.99
N ASP A 36 0.66 4.02 -11.67
CA ASP A 36 -0.07 5.27 -11.47
C ASP A 36 -0.17 6.06 -12.78
N LEU A 37 -1.07 7.03 -12.84
CA LEU A 37 -1.28 7.86 -14.03
C LEU A 37 -0.10 8.80 -14.29
N SER A 38 0.59 9.24 -13.23
CA SER A 38 1.69 10.18 -13.33
C SER A 38 2.77 9.91 -12.28
N GLN A 39 4.00 10.31 -12.61
CA GLN A 39 5.08 10.28 -11.65
C GLN A 39 4.87 11.39 -10.61
N SER A 40 5.11 11.07 -9.35
CA SER A 40 5.06 11.98 -8.20
C SER A 40 6.25 11.75 -7.27
N GLU A 41 6.43 12.65 -6.30
CA GLU A 41 7.38 12.45 -5.19
C GLU A 41 7.10 11.12 -4.46
N THR A 42 5.83 10.80 -4.24
CA THR A 42 5.39 9.54 -3.62
C THR A 42 5.84 8.31 -4.41
N THR A 43 5.63 8.30 -5.73
CA THR A 43 6.04 7.15 -6.56
C THR A 43 7.56 7.00 -6.58
N ARG A 44 8.31 8.11 -6.66
CA ARG A 44 9.78 8.09 -6.61
C ARG A 44 10.30 7.53 -5.30
N ARG A 45 9.71 7.95 -4.18
CA ARG A 45 10.04 7.42 -2.85
C ARG A 45 9.83 5.90 -2.77
N LEU A 46 8.74 5.40 -3.36
CA LEU A 46 8.49 3.96 -3.40
C LEU A 46 9.50 3.22 -4.30
N GLU A 47 9.97 3.82 -5.38
CA GLU A 47 11.06 3.28 -6.20
C GLU A 47 12.38 3.20 -5.41
N GLU A 48 12.72 4.25 -4.66
CA GLU A 48 13.91 4.28 -3.79
C GLU A 48 13.86 3.20 -2.69
N LEU A 49 12.66 2.86 -2.22
CA LEU A 49 12.41 1.76 -1.28
C LEU A 49 12.43 0.37 -1.94
N GLY A 50 12.70 0.29 -3.25
CA GLY A 50 12.81 -0.97 -4.01
C GLY A 50 11.53 -1.41 -4.72
N GLY A 51 10.49 -0.58 -4.74
CA GLY A 51 9.27 -0.82 -5.49
C GLY A 51 9.46 -0.65 -6.99
N ARG A 52 8.80 -1.49 -7.80
CA ARG A 52 8.77 -1.30 -9.26
C ARG A 52 7.53 -0.50 -9.65
N ILE A 53 7.70 0.75 -10.10
CA ILE A 53 6.59 1.61 -10.49
C ILE A 53 6.49 1.72 -12.01
N ALA A 54 5.27 1.66 -12.54
CA ALA A 54 4.93 1.91 -13.92
C ALA A 54 4.04 3.15 -14.05
N ILE A 55 4.28 3.97 -15.07
CA ILE A 55 3.42 5.12 -15.38
C ILE A 55 2.47 4.73 -16.51
N GLY A 56 1.19 5.02 -16.32
CA GLY A 56 0.10 4.54 -17.16
C GLY A 56 -0.37 3.13 -16.77
N HIS A 57 -1.60 2.79 -17.16
CA HIS A 57 -2.19 1.49 -16.87
C HIS A 57 -2.12 0.57 -18.09
N HIS A 58 -1.41 -0.54 -17.95
CA HIS A 58 -1.23 -1.54 -19.01
C HIS A 58 -1.31 -2.94 -18.42
N GLU A 59 -1.92 -3.87 -19.15
CA GLU A 59 -2.02 -5.27 -18.72
C GLU A 59 -0.67 -5.91 -18.36
N ALA A 60 0.41 -5.48 -19.03
CA ALA A 60 1.76 -5.98 -18.79
C ALA A 60 2.32 -5.58 -17.42
N ASN A 61 1.80 -4.52 -16.80
CA ASN A 61 2.30 -3.99 -15.52
C ASN A 61 2.12 -4.98 -14.37
N ILE A 62 1.10 -5.85 -14.43
CA ILE A 62 0.86 -6.86 -13.40
C ILE A 62 2.00 -7.89 -13.31
N GLY A 63 2.70 -8.14 -14.43
CA GLY A 63 3.79 -9.11 -14.49
C GLY A 63 3.43 -10.46 -13.86
N GLU A 64 4.17 -10.82 -12.81
CA GLU A 64 4.04 -12.05 -12.03
C GLU A 64 3.32 -11.83 -10.68
N ALA A 65 2.57 -10.73 -10.54
CA ALA A 65 1.86 -10.43 -9.31
C ALA A 65 0.93 -11.58 -8.92
N GLN A 66 0.96 -11.93 -7.65
CA GLN A 66 0.11 -12.97 -7.07
C GLN A 66 -1.12 -12.38 -6.39
N VAL A 67 -1.14 -11.07 -6.17
CA VAL A 67 -2.27 -10.30 -5.64
C VAL A 67 -2.25 -8.92 -6.28
N VAL A 68 -3.42 -8.44 -6.69
CA VAL A 68 -3.62 -7.05 -7.11
C VAL A 68 -4.45 -6.32 -6.06
N VAL A 69 -3.98 -5.14 -5.64
CA VAL A 69 -4.68 -4.28 -4.68
C VAL A 69 -5.17 -3.03 -5.39
N ILE A 70 -6.44 -2.71 -5.21
CA ILE A 70 -7.07 -1.54 -5.83
C ILE A 70 -7.64 -0.58 -4.79
N SER A 71 -7.62 0.71 -5.12
CA SER A 71 -8.44 1.70 -4.43
C SER A 71 -9.87 1.70 -4.97
N SER A 72 -10.79 2.39 -4.29
CA SER A 72 -12.17 2.58 -4.76
C SER A 72 -12.26 3.43 -6.02
N ALA A 73 -11.20 4.18 -6.37
CA ALA A 73 -11.16 5.01 -7.58
C ALA A 73 -10.78 4.21 -8.85
N VAL A 74 -10.33 2.97 -8.71
CA VAL A 74 -9.92 2.13 -9.84
C VAL A 74 -11.16 1.49 -10.47
N ALA A 75 -11.44 1.84 -11.72
CA ALA A 75 -12.54 1.24 -12.47
C ALA A 75 -12.31 -0.25 -12.74
N ALA A 76 -13.39 -1.03 -12.77
CA ALA A 76 -13.34 -2.45 -13.12
C ALA A 76 -12.84 -2.72 -14.55
N THR A 77 -12.92 -1.71 -15.43
CA THR A 77 -12.42 -1.72 -16.80
C THR A 77 -10.93 -1.39 -16.92
N ASN A 78 -10.24 -1.09 -15.81
CA ASN A 78 -8.81 -0.87 -15.83
C ASN A 78 -8.10 -2.13 -16.40
N PRO A 79 -7.18 -1.97 -17.37
CA PRO A 79 -6.57 -3.10 -18.06
C PRO A 79 -5.79 -4.05 -17.13
N GLU A 80 -5.21 -3.55 -16.04
CA GLU A 80 -4.51 -4.36 -15.03
C GLU A 80 -5.50 -5.21 -14.22
N VAL A 81 -6.65 -4.64 -13.87
CA VAL A 81 -7.73 -5.36 -13.15
C VAL A 81 -8.33 -6.45 -14.04
N VAL A 82 -8.59 -6.14 -15.31
CA VAL A 82 -9.12 -7.11 -16.28
C VAL A 82 -8.12 -8.24 -16.50
N ALA A 83 -6.84 -7.93 -16.71
CA ALA A 83 -5.79 -8.92 -16.91
C ALA A 83 -5.57 -9.80 -15.68
N ALA A 84 -5.61 -9.22 -14.47
CA ALA A 84 -5.52 -9.98 -13.23
C ALA A 84 -6.65 -11.01 -13.10
N LYS A 85 -7.90 -10.59 -13.36
CA LYS A 85 -9.07 -11.49 -13.35
C LYS A 85 -8.96 -12.59 -14.39
N ALA A 86 -8.53 -12.26 -15.61
CA ALA A 86 -8.33 -13.24 -16.68
C ALA A 86 -7.30 -14.31 -16.31
N ARG A 87 -6.26 -13.92 -15.56
CA ARG A 87 -5.22 -14.83 -15.04
C ARG A 87 -5.56 -15.47 -13.69
N GLN A 88 -6.79 -15.27 -13.20
CA GLN A 88 -7.25 -15.76 -11.89
C GLN A 88 -6.39 -15.26 -10.71
N ILE A 89 -5.74 -14.10 -10.86
CA ILE A 89 -5.03 -13.41 -9.79
C ILE A 89 -6.05 -12.67 -8.93
N PRO A 90 -6.07 -12.86 -7.60
CA PRO A 90 -7.02 -12.19 -6.72
C PRO A 90 -6.84 -10.68 -6.78
N VAL A 91 -7.97 -9.97 -6.96
CA VAL A 91 -8.05 -8.51 -6.89
C VAL A 91 -8.79 -8.13 -5.61
N ILE A 92 -8.09 -7.50 -4.67
CA ILE A 92 -8.65 -7.16 -3.36
C ILE A 92 -8.67 -5.64 -3.13
N PRO A 93 -9.65 -5.14 -2.36
CA PRO A 93 -9.71 -3.73 -2.02
C PRO A 93 -8.61 -3.35 -1.01
N ARG A 94 -8.18 -2.09 -1.08
CA ARG A 94 -7.24 -1.47 -0.14
C ARG A 94 -7.52 -1.78 1.34
N ALA A 95 -8.79 -1.74 1.75
CA ALA A 95 -9.19 -1.96 3.14
C ALA A 95 -8.90 -3.39 3.62
N GLU A 96 -9.05 -4.38 2.75
CA GLU A 96 -8.75 -5.77 3.06
C GLU A 96 -7.23 -5.98 3.20
N MET A 97 -6.44 -5.37 2.32
CA MET A 97 -4.97 -5.40 2.46
C MET A 97 -4.50 -4.74 3.77
N LEU A 98 -5.09 -3.60 4.14
CA LEU A 98 -4.78 -2.94 5.42
C LEU A 98 -5.14 -3.83 6.62
N ALA A 99 -6.28 -4.52 6.58
CA ALA A 99 -6.69 -5.45 7.64
C ALA A 99 -5.70 -6.61 7.76
N GLU A 100 -5.19 -7.15 6.65
CA GLU A 100 -4.17 -8.20 6.69
C GLU A 100 -2.83 -7.70 7.24
N LEU A 101 -2.42 -6.48 6.91
CA LEU A 101 -1.23 -5.85 7.51
C LEU A 101 -1.36 -5.72 9.03
N MET A 102 -2.54 -5.32 9.52
CA MET A 102 -2.81 -5.20 10.96
C MET A 102 -2.70 -6.54 11.71
N ARG A 103 -2.83 -7.68 11.02
CA ARG A 103 -2.69 -9.01 11.62
C ARG A 103 -1.23 -9.46 11.75
N LEU A 104 -0.29 -8.79 11.08
CA LEU A 104 1.13 -9.16 11.10
C LEU A 104 1.91 -8.58 12.29
N LYS A 105 1.37 -7.55 12.94
CA LYS A 105 2.01 -6.79 14.03
C LYS A 105 0.97 -6.43 15.10
N PHE A 106 1.44 -5.89 16.22
CA PHE A 106 0.55 -5.25 17.18
C PHE A 106 -0.05 -3.98 16.56
N GLY A 107 -1.35 -4.02 16.24
CA GLY A 107 -2.05 -2.95 15.54
C GLY A 107 -2.79 -2.01 16.49
N VAL A 108 -2.62 -0.70 16.32
CA VAL A 108 -3.41 0.33 16.99
C VAL A 108 -4.28 1.05 15.95
N ALA A 109 -5.60 0.92 16.05
CA ALA A 109 -6.55 1.57 15.16
C ALA A 109 -7.13 2.83 15.81
N ILE A 110 -6.90 3.99 15.17
CA ILE A 110 -7.46 5.27 15.61
C ILE A 110 -8.69 5.61 14.76
N ALA A 111 -9.87 5.53 15.38
CA ALA A 111 -11.16 5.83 14.76
C ALA A 111 -11.75 7.16 15.26
N GLY A 112 -12.76 7.69 14.55
CA GLY A 112 -13.47 8.92 14.91
C GLY A 112 -13.77 9.81 13.69
N ALA A 113 -14.76 10.69 13.80
CA ALA A 113 -15.07 11.64 12.71
C ALA A 113 -13.94 12.65 12.50
N HIS A 114 -13.39 13.19 13.60
CA HIS A 114 -12.32 14.18 13.61
C HIS A 114 -11.13 13.71 14.46
N GLY A 115 -9.98 14.37 14.36
CA GLY A 115 -8.82 14.11 15.20
C GLY A 115 -7.95 12.89 14.86
N LYS A 116 -8.43 11.95 14.03
CA LYS A 116 -7.71 10.71 13.68
C LYS A 116 -6.24 10.92 13.31
N THR A 117 -5.98 11.80 12.35
CA THR A 117 -4.63 12.09 11.86
C THR A 117 -3.72 12.59 12.98
N THR A 118 -4.17 13.61 13.71
CA THR A 118 -3.43 14.21 14.82
C THR A 118 -3.15 13.19 15.92
N THR A 119 -4.17 12.45 16.35
CA THR A 119 -4.03 11.43 17.40
C THR A 119 -3.11 10.31 16.96
N THR A 120 -3.18 9.86 15.69
CA THR A 120 -2.30 8.84 15.14
C THR A 120 -0.83 9.31 15.19
N SER A 121 -0.55 10.55 14.77
CA SER A 121 0.78 11.14 14.85
C SER A 121 1.30 11.28 16.28
N MET A 122 0.45 11.68 17.23
CA MET A 122 0.83 11.79 18.64
C MET A 122 1.18 10.42 19.24
N VAL A 123 0.37 9.39 18.97
CA VAL A 123 0.62 8.03 19.43
C VAL A 123 1.93 7.50 18.85
N ALA A 124 2.16 7.67 17.54
CA ALA A 124 3.41 7.27 16.91
C ALA A 124 4.62 7.98 17.55
N ASN A 125 4.54 9.28 17.79
CA ASN A 125 5.63 10.03 18.41
C ASN A 125 5.94 9.55 19.84
N VAL A 126 4.92 9.30 20.67
CA VAL A 126 5.12 8.77 22.04
C VAL A 126 5.79 7.40 22.00
N LEU A 127 5.34 6.51 21.11
CA LEU A 127 5.94 5.17 20.96
C LEU A 127 7.38 5.25 20.45
N ALA A 128 7.67 6.16 19.50
CA ALA A 128 9.03 6.39 18.99
C ALA A 128 9.97 6.89 20.10
N GLN A 129 9.54 7.88 20.91
CA GLN A 129 10.29 8.35 22.08
C GLN A 129 10.49 7.27 23.15
N GLY A 130 9.60 6.27 23.19
CA GLY A 130 9.74 5.07 24.00
C GLY A 130 10.68 4.00 23.42
N GLY A 131 11.30 4.25 22.26
CA GLY A 131 12.22 3.32 21.59
C GLY A 131 11.54 2.17 20.85
N LEU A 132 10.25 2.28 20.52
CA LEU A 132 9.46 1.18 19.93
C LEU A 132 9.35 1.22 18.40
N ASP A 133 9.91 2.24 17.74
CA ASP A 133 9.95 2.40 16.27
C ASP A 133 8.65 2.00 15.54
N PRO A 134 7.53 2.72 15.79
CA PRO A 134 6.23 2.33 15.27
C PRO A 134 6.10 2.61 13.77
N THR A 135 5.50 1.67 13.04
CA THR A 135 5.03 1.94 11.67
C THR A 135 3.65 2.59 11.72
N MET A 136 3.49 3.72 11.04
CA MET A 136 2.26 4.51 11.05
C MET A 136 1.67 4.69 9.66
N VAL A 137 0.36 4.44 9.50
CA VAL A 137 -0.38 4.65 8.24
C VAL A 137 -1.42 5.75 8.45
N ILE A 138 -1.15 6.94 7.91
CA ILE A 138 -2.11 8.06 7.84
C ILE A 138 -2.52 8.23 6.37
N GLY A 139 -3.78 8.57 6.11
CA GLY A 139 -4.33 8.77 4.75
C GLY A 139 -3.60 9.85 3.94
N GLY A 140 -2.43 9.52 3.40
CA GLY A 140 -1.61 10.37 2.55
C GLY A 140 -0.14 9.99 2.51
N LYS A 141 0.45 9.75 3.69
CA LYS A 141 1.90 9.64 3.86
C LYS A 141 2.21 8.72 5.04
N VAL A 142 3.08 7.74 4.81
CA VAL A 142 3.80 7.06 5.89
C VAL A 142 5.00 7.93 6.19
N ASN A 143 5.06 8.44 7.41
CA ASN A 143 6.27 9.05 7.92
C ASN A 143 6.85 8.04 8.91
N ALA A 144 8.02 7.51 8.60
CA ALA A 144 8.91 6.98 9.63
C ALA A 144 9.44 8.17 10.45
N LEU A 145 9.46 8.03 11.78
CA LEU A 145 10.03 9.03 12.70
C LEU A 145 11.45 8.61 13.08
#